data_AF-A0A8T4FLZ3-F1
#
_entry.id   AF-A0A8T4FLZ3-F1
#
_cell.length_a   1.000
_cell.length_b   1.000
_cell.length_c   1.000
_cell.angle_alpha   90.00
_cell.angle_beta   90.00
_cell.angle_gamma   90.00
#
_symmetry.space_group_name_H-M   'P 1'
#
loop_
_entity.id
_entity.type
_entity.pdbx_description
1 polymer ?
#
loop_
_entity_poly.entity_id
_entity_poly.type
_entity_poly.pdbx_seq_one_letter_code
_entity_poly.pdbx_strand_id
1 'polypeptide(L)'
;MSSKNIGIIIAVIAAIAIIAAAVFLLSGNDDNKDKTEYTVTLNLDGGESASVSSSSGWTYDQQAKTRSKKFGYGAELPIIVNPTKADDGNCRYAFSGWNPELPSVVTESKTYVATYTTSYTAKILVEDQDGVYFWTEGSGETIADCIASPSAGVSFTTTDNTWGKFVDEINGLASTEDFSGYWSLYTYKDGAWTLSDLGVSSMKTSENPVVGFFYVIAETEEPYGIIAGGPDKVTVPPVSSAKVWDGKTDGTVFCIQGASGLYLYISDATGENMSERFKAATAAYNVPFEESKRGGISTLFGIGTTKKTDSEGNVVIDPDTGAEV
;
A
#
# COMPACT_ATOMS: atom_id res chain seq x y z
N MET A 1 -80.74 -40.22 -12.23
CA MET A 1 -79.60 -40.83 -11.52
C MET A 1 -79.89 -40.79 -10.03
N SER A 2 -79.75 -41.94 -9.36
CA SER A 2 -80.08 -42.13 -7.93
C SER A 2 -79.24 -41.21 -7.02
N SER A 3 -79.84 -40.70 -5.94
CA SER A 3 -79.17 -39.89 -4.91
C SER A 3 -77.94 -40.57 -4.28
N LYS A 4 -77.82 -41.90 -4.41
CA LYS A 4 -76.61 -42.66 -4.04
C LYS A 4 -75.38 -42.35 -4.91
N ASN A 5 -75.57 -41.90 -6.16
CA ASN A 5 -74.46 -41.64 -7.07
C ASN A 5 -73.86 -40.24 -6.90
N ILE A 6 -74.59 -39.29 -6.31
CA ILE A 6 -74.10 -37.92 -6.03
C ILE A 6 -73.19 -37.90 -4.79
N GLY A 7 -73.49 -38.71 -3.77
CA GLY A 7 -72.65 -38.83 -2.58
C GLY A 7 -71.27 -39.45 -2.84
N ILE A 8 -71.17 -40.37 -3.79
CA ILE A 8 -69.90 -41.02 -4.18
C ILE A 8 -69.01 -40.04 -4.99
N ILE A 9 -69.60 -39.23 -5.86
CA ILE A 9 -68.85 -38.27 -6.69
C ILE A 9 -68.27 -37.14 -5.83
N ILE A 10 -69.00 -36.66 -4.81
CA ILE A 10 -68.51 -35.62 -3.89
C ILE A 10 -67.37 -36.15 -2.99
N ALA A 11 -67.45 -37.42 -2.55
CA ALA A 11 -66.37 -38.05 -1.76
C ALA A 11 -65.08 -38.26 -2.58
N VAL A 12 -65.20 -38.58 -3.88
CA VAL A 12 -64.04 -38.78 -4.77
C VAL A 12 -63.35 -37.44 -5.10
N ILE A 13 -64.11 -36.35 -5.28
CA ILE A 13 -63.53 -35.02 -5.53
C ILE A 13 -62.83 -34.45 -4.28
N ALA A 14 -63.38 -34.68 -3.08
CA ALA A 14 -62.73 -34.31 -1.82
C ALA A 14 -61.43 -35.11 -1.58
N ALA A 15 -61.40 -36.40 -1.93
CA ALA A 15 -60.20 -37.23 -1.83
C ALA A 15 -59.10 -36.80 -2.81
N ILE A 16 -59.46 -36.40 -4.03
CA ILE A 16 -58.48 -35.93 -5.04
C ILE A 16 -57.92 -34.55 -4.66
N ALA A 17 -58.72 -33.66 -4.06
CA ALA A 17 -58.24 -32.37 -3.55
C ALA A 17 -57.29 -32.51 -2.35
N ILE A 18 -57.53 -33.50 -1.48
CA ILE A 18 -56.63 -33.80 -0.34
C ILE A 18 -55.33 -34.45 -0.83
N ILE A 19 -55.37 -35.28 -1.87
CA ILE A 19 -54.15 -35.86 -2.47
C ILE A 19 -53.36 -34.79 -3.24
N ALA A 20 -54.00 -33.87 -3.96
CA ALA A 20 -53.31 -32.77 -4.63
C ALA A 20 -52.69 -31.76 -3.63
N ALA A 21 -53.34 -31.48 -2.51
CA ALA A 21 -52.78 -30.65 -1.44
C ALA A 21 -51.65 -31.37 -0.67
N ALA A 22 -51.73 -32.69 -0.50
CA ALA A 22 -50.65 -33.48 0.09
C ALA A 22 -49.44 -33.60 -0.85
N VAL A 23 -49.64 -33.69 -2.17
CA VAL A 23 -48.55 -33.70 -3.16
C VAL A 23 -47.91 -32.30 -3.29
N PHE A 24 -48.65 -31.21 -3.07
CA PHE A 24 -48.10 -29.84 -3.09
C PHE A 24 -47.41 -29.44 -1.77
N LEU A 25 -47.76 -30.05 -0.63
CA LEU A 25 -47.00 -29.93 0.62
C LEU A 25 -45.76 -30.84 0.66
N LEU A 26 -45.62 -31.77 -0.29
CA LEU A 26 -44.43 -32.60 -0.50
C LEU A 26 -43.51 -32.08 -1.62
N SER A 27 -43.84 -30.95 -2.26
CA SER A 27 -42.97 -30.30 -3.25
C SER A 27 -42.15 -29.13 -2.67
N GLY A 28 -42.08 -29.01 -1.34
CA GLY A 28 -40.93 -28.40 -0.73
C GLY A 28 -39.74 -29.29 -1.07
N ASN A 29 -38.79 -28.78 -1.83
CA ASN A 29 -37.57 -29.47 -2.25
C ASN A 29 -36.72 -29.82 -1.00
N ASP A 30 -37.13 -30.86 -0.27
CA ASP A 30 -36.59 -31.30 1.02
C ASP A 30 -35.57 -32.44 0.81
N ASP A 31 -34.59 -32.21 -0.08
CA ASP A 31 -33.42 -33.10 -0.29
C ASP A 31 -32.51 -33.21 0.97
N ASN A 32 -32.97 -32.71 2.12
CA ASN A 32 -32.16 -32.40 3.28
C ASN A 32 -32.56 -33.10 4.59
N LYS A 33 -33.70 -33.81 4.62
CA LYS A 33 -34.20 -34.44 5.87
C LYS A 33 -33.52 -35.76 6.26
N ASP A 34 -32.87 -36.46 5.32
CA ASP A 34 -32.23 -37.76 5.56
C ASP A 34 -30.70 -37.72 5.51
N LYS A 35 -30.08 -36.54 5.35
CA LYS A 35 -28.61 -36.41 5.34
C LYS A 35 -28.09 -36.34 6.78
N THR A 36 -27.43 -37.41 7.21
CA THR A 36 -26.66 -37.43 8.47
C THR A 36 -25.30 -36.73 8.34
N GLU A 37 -24.84 -36.46 7.11
CA GLU A 37 -23.59 -35.76 6.81
C GLU A 37 -23.83 -34.55 5.89
N TYR A 38 -23.15 -33.45 6.23
CA TYR A 38 -23.13 -32.19 5.49
C TYR A 38 -21.71 -31.85 5.05
N THR A 39 -21.60 -31.26 3.86
CA THR A 39 -20.32 -30.80 3.32
C THR A 39 -20.17 -29.31 3.55
N VAL A 40 -19.15 -28.94 4.31
CA VAL A 40 -18.70 -27.54 4.41
C VAL A 40 -17.65 -27.33 3.34
N THR A 41 -17.83 -26.30 2.52
CA THR A 41 -16.89 -25.87 1.49
C THR A 41 -16.38 -24.48 1.83
N LEU A 42 -15.06 -24.31 1.85
CA LEU A 42 -14.39 -23.04 2.08
C LEU A 42 -13.70 -22.61 0.78
N ASN A 43 -14.08 -21.43 0.28
CA ASN A 43 -13.34 -20.71 -0.73
C ASN A 43 -12.47 -19.66 -0.03
N LEU A 44 -11.14 -19.79 -0.10
CA LEU A 44 -10.21 -18.88 0.56
C LEU A 44 -9.95 -17.60 -0.24
N ASP A 45 -10.57 -17.46 -1.42
CA ASP A 45 -10.42 -16.33 -2.35
C ASP A 45 -8.94 -16.01 -2.67
N GLY A 46 -8.16 -17.06 -2.94
CA GLY A 46 -6.73 -16.96 -3.23
C GLY A 46 -5.84 -16.81 -1.99
N GLY A 47 -6.39 -16.76 -0.78
CA GLY A 47 -5.63 -16.84 0.46
C GLY A 47 -5.33 -18.28 0.91
N GLU A 48 -4.57 -18.39 1.99
CA GLU A 48 -4.13 -19.65 2.59
C GLU A 48 -4.39 -19.65 4.09
N SER A 49 -4.74 -20.82 4.64
CA SER A 49 -4.95 -21.00 6.08
C SER A 49 -4.39 -22.33 6.55
N ALA A 50 -3.60 -22.30 7.62
CA ALA A 50 -2.98 -23.50 8.19
C ALA A 50 -4.01 -24.55 8.65
N SER A 51 -5.18 -24.11 9.13
CA SER A 51 -6.27 -25.00 9.57
C SER A 51 -7.12 -25.55 8.41
N VAL A 52 -6.93 -25.06 7.18
CA VAL A 52 -7.68 -25.47 5.98
C VAL A 52 -6.74 -26.17 5.01
N SER A 53 -6.26 -27.34 5.42
CA SER A 53 -5.23 -28.10 4.72
C SER A 53 -5.57 -29.58 4.64
N SER A 54 -4.85 -30.32 3.78
CA SER A 54 -5.01 -31.77 3.66
C SER A 54 -4.68 -32.50 4.96
N SER A 55 -3.70 -32.02 5.73
CA SER A 55 -3.35 -32.56 7.05
C SER A 55 -4.45 -32.33 8.10
N SER A 56 -5.26 -31.28 7.94
CA SER A 56 -6.46 -31.03 8.75
C SER A 56 -7.73 -31.74 8.21
N GLY A 57 -7.57 -32.60 7.19
CA GLY A 57 -8.66 -33.39 6.60
C GLY A 57 -9.51 -32.64 5.59
N TRP A 58 -9.04 -31.50 5.05
CA TRP A 58 -9.72 -30.76 3.98
C TRP A 58 -9.26 -31.22 2.60
N THR A 59 -10.22 -31.58 1.74
CA THR A 59 -9.97 -31.98 0.36
C THR A 59 -9.94 -30.75 -0.54
N TYR A 60 -8.92 -30.61 -1.40
CA TYR A 60 -8.83 -29.51 -2.36
C TYR A 60 -9.46 -29.86 -3.70
N ASP A 61 -10.31 -28.99 -4.20
CA ASP A 61 -10.80 -29.00 -5.57
C ASP A 61 -9.97 -28.00 -6.40
N GLN A 62 -9.18 -28.52 -7.33
CA GLN A 62 -8.32 -27.71 -8.22
C GLN A 62 -9.13 -26.82 -9.18
N GLN A 63 -10.30 -27.28 -9.62
CA GLN A 63 -11.11 -26.57 -10.61
C GLN A 63 -11.91 -25.46 -9.95
N ALA A 64 -12.54 -25.75 -8.80
CA ALA A 64 -13.30 -24.77 -8.03
C ALA A 64 -12.40 -23.88 -7.17
N LYS A 65 -11.13 -24.26 -6.96
CA LYS A 65 -10.19 -23.63 -6.02
C LYS A 65 -10.73 -23.55 -4.59
N THR A 66 -11.46 -24.57 -4.16
CA THR A 66 -12.08 -24.65 -2.83
C THR A 66 -11.57 -25.82 -2.01
N ARG A 67 -11.79 -25.76 -0.70
CA ARG A 67 -11.48 -26.83 0.26
C ARG A 67 -12.78 -27.35 0.86
N SER A 68 -12.99 -28.66 0.88
CA SER A 68 -14.21 -29.24 1.45
C SER A 68 -13.94 -30.32 2.50
N LYS A 69 -14.84 -30.43 3.47
CA LYS A 69 -14.81 -31.45 4.52
C LYS A 69 -16.24 -31.82 4.94
N LYS A 70 -16.46 -33.10 5.23
CA LYS A 70 -17.75 -33.63 5.69
C LYS A 70 -17.85 -33.61 7.21
N PHE A 71 -19.05 -33.29 7.70
CA PHE A 71 -19.38 -33.20 9.12
C PHE A 71 -20.74 -33.84 9.38
N GLY A 72 -20.96 -34.39 10.57
CA GLY A 72 -22.28 -34.86 10.99
C GLY A 72 -23.25 -33.71 11.28
N TYR A 73 -24.55 -33.97 11.24
CA TYR A 73 -25.55 -33.01 11.72
C TYR A 73 -25.26 -32.57 13.16
N GLY A 74 -25.20 -31.26 13.39
CA GLY A 74 -24.95 -30.67 14.72
C GLY A 74 -23.50 -30.78 15.20
N ALA A 75 -22.57 -31.27 14.37
CA ALA A 75 -21.16 -31.29 14.71
C ALA A 75 -20.60 -29.86 14.81
N GLU A 76 -19.72 -29.64 15.79
CA GLU A 76 -19.01 -28.36 15.93
C GLU A 76 -18.06 -28.14 14.75
N LEU A 77 -18.07 -26.92 14.21
CA LEU A 77 -17.10 -26.51 13.20
C LEU A 77 -15.76 -26.21 13.90
N PRO A 78 -14.63 -26.81 13.48
CA PRO A 78 -13.33 -26.48 14.06
C PRO A 78 -13.00 -25.01 13.81
N ILE A 79 -12.23 -24.41 14.73
CA ILE A 79 -11.74 -23.05 14.57
C ILE A 79 -10.95 -22.95 13.27
N ILE A 80 -11.39 -22.06 12.39
CA ILE A 80 -10.69 -21.74 11.17
C ILE A 80 -9.77 -20.55 11.45
N VAL A 81 -8.47 -20.78 11.41
CA VAL A 81 -7.46 -19.71 11.48
C VAL A 81 -7.69 -18.78 10.29
N ASN A 82 -7.76 -17.48 10.57
CA ASN A 82 -7.97 -16.44 9.57
C ASN A 82 -7.03 -16.66 8.38
N PRO A 83 -7.56 -16.82 7.17
CA PRO A 83 -6.75 -16.92 5.97
C PRO A 83 -5.90 -15.67 5.75
N THR A 84 -4.69 -15.86 5.26
CA THR A 84 -3.81 -14.77 4.81
C THR A 84 -3.74 -14.81 3.28
N LYS A 85 -3.91 -13.65 2.66
CA LYS A 85 -3.75 -13.49 1.20
C LYS A 85 -2.46 -12.74 0.93
N ALA A 86 -1.66 -13.25 0.02
CA ALA A 86 -0.42 -12.60 -0.37
C ALA A 86 -0.71 -11.24 -1.01
N ASP A 87 0.12 -10.25 -0.70
CA ASP A 87 0.07 -8.95 -1.35
C ASP A 87 0.35 -9.09 -2.86
N ASP A 88 -0.26 -8.20 -3.64
CA ASP A 88 -0.08 -8.16 -5.10
C ASP A 88 0.34 -6.76 -5.54
N GLY A 89 1.60 -6.60 -5.92
CA GLY A 89 2.18 -5.31 -6.26
C GLY A 89 2.08 -4.32 -5.09
N ASN A 90 1.27 -3.27 -5.26
CA ASN A 90 0.98 -2.28 -4.23
C ASN A 90 -0.36 -2.48 -3.51
N CYS A 91 -1.10 -3.53 -3.86
CA CYS A 91 -2.32 -3.93 -3.16
C CYS A 91 -1.97 -4.76 -1.93
N ARG A 92 -2.63 -4.48 -0.81
CA ARG A 92 -2.54 -5.18 0.46
C ARG A 92 -3.90 -5.75 0.81
N TYR A 93 -3.92 -6.96 1.37
CA TYR A 93 -5.14 -7.64 1.76
C TYR A 93 -5.18 -7.89 3.26
N ALA A 94 -6.27 -7.47 3.92
CA ALA A 94 -6.56 -7.83 5.30
C ALA A 94 -7.83 -8.66 5.38
N PHE A 95 -7.78 -9.81 6.04
CA PHE A 95 -8.94 -10.68 6.20
C PHE A 95 -10.05 -9.95 6.96
N SER A 96 -11.24 -9.91 6.39
CA SER A 96 -12.39 -9.17 6.92
C SER A 96 -13.53 -10.05 7.41
N GLY A 97 -13.51 -11.35 7.09
CA GLY A 97 -14.50 -12.31 7.56
C GLY A 97 -14.87 -13.36 6.52
N TRP A 98 -16.01 -14.01 6.76
CA TRP A 98 -16.59 -15.00 5.86
C TRP A 98 -17.96 -14.51 5.39
N ASN A 99 -18.29 -14.79 4.12
CA ASN A 99 -19.63 -14.60 3.59
C ASN A 99 -20.17 -15.92 3.01
N PRO A 100 -21.24 -16.49 3.60
CA PRO A 100 -21.86 -16.08 4.86
C PRO A 100 -20.92 -16.26 6.06
N GLU A 101 -21.31 -15.79 7.25
CA GLU A 101 -20.53 -16.03 8.47
C GLU A 101 -20.47 -17.54 8.78
N LEU A 102 -19.31 -18.02 9.26
CA LEU A 102 -19.14 -19.41 9.63
C LEU A 102 -20.04 -19.76 10.83
N PRO A 103 -20.76 -20.89 10.80
CA PRO A 103 -21.57 -21.32 11.93
C PRO A 103 -20.70 -21.97 13.00
N SER A 104 -21.18 -21.99 14.24
CA SER A 104 -20.57 -22.78 15.32
C SER A 104 -20.86 -24.28 15.17
N VAL A 105 -22.00 -24.65 14.57
CA VAL A 105 -22.41 -26.04 14.32
C VAL A 105 -22.89 -26.23 12.89
N VAL A 106 -22.61 -27.39 12.32
CA VAL A 106 -22.98 -27.71 10.94
C VAL A 106 -24.39 -28.29 10.88
N THR A 107 -25.31 -27.58 10.23
CA THR A 107 -26.71 -28.02 10.06
C THR A 107 -27.13 -28.17 8.60
N GLU A 108 -26.32 -27.66 7.67
CA GLU A 108 -26.55 -27.73 6.23
C GLU A 108 -25.22 -27.78 5.47
N SER A 109 -25.26 -28.26 4.21
CA SER A 109 -24.10 -28.16 3.33
C SER A 109 -24.04 -26.76 2.77
N LYS A 110 -22.90 -26.08 2.92
CA LYS A 110 -22.78 -24.67 2.53
C LYS A 110 -21.37 -24.32 2.10
N THR A 111 -21.29 -23.34 1.21
CA THR A 111 -20.04 -22.73 0.80
C THR A 111 -19.87 -21.39 1.51
N TYR A 112 -18.69 -21.18 2.07
CA TYR A 112 -18.29 -19.95 2.74
C TYR A 112 -17.10 -19.36 2.01
N VAL A 113 -17.16 -18.06 1.73
CA VAL A 113 -16.11 -17.35 0.98
C VAL A 113 -15.40 -16.40 1.93
N ALA A 114 -14.08 -16.52 2.03
CA ALA A 114 -13.26 -15.56 2.75
C ALA A 114 -13.33 -14.20 2.04
N THR A 115 -13.51 -13.13 2.82
CA THR A 115 -13.51 -11.76 2.32
C THR A 115 -12.29 -11.01 2.84
N TYR A 116 -11.82 -10.05 2.05
CA TYR A 116 -10.68 -9.22 2.39
C TYR A 116 -11.02 -7.75 2.16
N THR A 117 -10.57 -6.87 3.05
CA THR A 117 -10.43 -5.44 2.75
C THR A 117 -9.14 -5.22 2.00
N THR A 118 -9.18 -4.32 1.02
CA THR A 118 -8.02 -3.92 0.22
C THR A 118 -7.54 -2.54 0.64
N SER A 119 -6.24 -2.36 0.74
CA SER A 119 -5.60 -1.05 0.77
C SER A 119 -4.47 -1.00 -0.26
N TYR A 120 -4.14 0.20 -0.73
CA TYR A 120 -3.05 0.40 -1.68
C TYR A 120 -1.94 1.20 -1.03
N THR A 121 -0.70 0.96 -1.43
CA THR A 121 0.44 1.77 -1.02
C THR A 121 1.09 2.48 -2.20
N ALA A 122 1.74 3.61 -1.93
CA ALA A 122 2.56 4.30 -2.91
C ALA A 122 3.92 4.64 -2.30
N LYS A 123 4.98 4.38 -3.07
CA LYS A 123 6.30 4.96 -2.80
C LYS A 123 6.33 6.38 -3.35
N ILE A 124 6.84 7.29 -2.55
CA ILE A 124 6.85 8.72 -2.83
C ILE A 124 8.29 9.20 -2.77
N LEU A 125 8.81 9.71 -3.88
CA LEU A 125 10.07 10.45 -3.90
C LEU A 125 9.79 11.90 -3.47
N VAL A 126 10.64 12.47 -2.63
CA VAL A 126 10.69 13.90 -2.34
C VAL A 126 12.07 14.40 -2.77
N GLU A 127 12.13 15.43 -3.60
CA GLU A 127 13.38 16.02 -4.12
C GLU A 127 13.28 17.56 -4.07
N ASP A 128 14.32 18.21 -3.56
CA ASP A 128 14.29 19.63 -3.16
C ASP A 128 14.79 20.64 -4.18
N GLN A 129 14.95 20.24 -5.45
CA GLN A 129 15.62 20.98 -6.54
C GLN A 129 17.14 21.12 -6.40
N ASP A 130 17.69 21.10 -5.19
CA ASP A 130 19.12 21.24 -4.91
C ASP A 130 19.85 19.89 -4.82
N GLY A 131 19.14 18.78 -5.09
CA GLY A 131 19.68 17.42 -5.16
C GLY A 131 19.53 16.62 -3.88
N VAL A 132 19.00 17.19 -2.79
CA VAL A 132 18.65 16.41 -1.60
C VAL A 132 17.32 15.74 -1.84
N TYR A 133 17.27 14.44 -1.57
CA TYR A 133 16.07 13.65 -1.72
C TYR A 133 15.91 12.58 -0.65
N PHE A 134 14.68 12.11 -0.50
CA PHE A 134 14.40 10.88 0.24
C PHE A 134 13.15 10.19 -0.30
N TRP A 135 12.99 8.91 0.07
CA TRP A 135 11.79 8.16 -0.25
C TRP A 135 10.95 7.98 1.01
N THR A 136 9.63 8.11 0.86
CA THR A 136 8.65 7.76 1.88
C THR A 136 7.59 6.83 1.27
N GLU A 137 6.76 6.23 2.10
CA GLU A 137 5.60 5.44 1.67
C GLU A 137 4.37 5.89 2.44
N GLY A 138 3.23 5.89 1.76
CA GLY A 138 1.93 6.08 2.39
C GLY A 138 0.92 5.07 1.86
N SER A 139 -0.22 4.95 2.54
CA SER A 139 -1.29 4.02 2.15
C SER A 139 -2.66 4.69 2.10
N GLY A 140 -3.49 4.28 1.15
CA GLY A 140 -4.88 4.74 1.02
C GLY A 140 -5.40 4.61 -0.41
N GLU A 141 -6.60 5.12 -0.68
CA GLU A 141 -7.21 5.02 -2.00
C GLU A 141 -6.61 6.01 -2.99
N THR A 142 -6.23 7.19 -2.50
CA THR A 142 -5.65 8.29 -3.28
C THR A 142 -4.27 8.69 -2.75
N ILE A 143 -3.51 9.43 -3.56
CA ILE A 143 -2.23 9.99 -3.12
C ILE A 143 -2.42 10.98 -1.96
N ALA A 144 -3.57 11.67 -1.89
CA ALA A 144 -3.93 12.49 -0.74
C ALA A 144 -3.99 11.67 0.56
N ASP A 145 -4.53 10.45 0.52
CA ASP A 145 -4.55 9.56 1.68
C ASP A 145 -3.13 9.10 2.04
N CYS A 146 -2.31 8.77 1.04
CA CYS A 146 -0.92 8.39 1.24
C CYS A 146 -0.12 9.49 1.95
N ILE A 147 -0.24 10.75 1.54
CA ILE A 147 0.50 11.86 2.18
C ILE A 147 -0.12 12.32 3.50
N ALA A 148 -1.37 11.96 3.80
CA ALA A 148 -1.99 12.18 5.11
C ALA A 148 -1.52 11.15 6.15
N SER A 149 -0.95 10.03 5.72
CA SER A 149 -0.36 9.00 6.57
C SER A 149 0.92 8.46 5.94
N PRO A 150 1.94 9.32 5.78
CA PRO A 150 3.21 8.92 5.22
C PRO A 150 3.97 8.09 6.27
N SER A 151 5.17 7.65 5.89
CA SER A 151 6.05 6.97 6.82
C SER A 151 6.40 7.89 7.98
N ALA A 152 6.57 7.31 9.17
CA ALA A 152 6.78 8.09 10.39
C ALA A 152 7.94 9.08 10.22
N GLY A 153 7.83 10.24 10.85
CA GLY A 153 8.85 11.30 10.74
C GLY A 153 8.75 12.18 9.50
N VAL A 154 8.05 11.76 8.43
CA VAL A 154 7.79 12.64 7.28
C VAL A 154 6.53 13.46 7.53
N SER A 155 6.61 14.77 7.35
CA SER A 155 5.44 15.65 7.37
C SER A 155 5.09 16.16 5.98
N PHE A 156 3.78 16.19 5.71
CA PHE A 156 3.17 16.95 4.62
C PHE A 156 2.17 17.92 5.23
N THR A 157 2.21 19.17 4.79
CA THR A 157 1.16 20.15 5.07
C THR A 157 0.36 20.36 3.78
N THR A 158 -0.97 20.36 3.89
CA THR A 158 -1.84 20.54 2.74
C THR A 158 -2.97 21.51 3.01
N THR A 159 -3.30 22.32 2.01
CA THR A 159 -4.47 23.19 2.00
C THR A 159 -5.53 22.61 1.07
N ASP A 160 -6.77 22.51 1.56
CA ASP A 160 -7.91 22.05 0.78
C ASP A 160 -8.70 23.24 0.21
N ASN A 161 -9.00 23.22 -1.08
CA ASN A 161 -9.85 24.22 -1.72
C ASN A 161 -10.71 23.58 -2.82
N THR A 162 -11.47 24.41 -3.57
CA THR A 162 -12.41 23.92 -4.60
C THR A 162 -11.75 23.14 -5.74
N TRP A 163 -10.43 23.22 -5.90
CA TRP A 163 -9.65 22.54 -6.94
C TRP A 163 -8.95 21.28 -6.42
N GLY A 164 -9.13 20.94 -5.14
CA GLY A 164 -8.51 19.80 -4.48
C GLY A 164 -7.49 20.21 -3.43
N LYS A 165 -6.76 19.23 -2.90
CA LYS A 165 -5.68 19.46 -1.92
C LYS A 165 -4.39 19.86 -2.61
N PHE A 166 -3.79 20.93 -2.12
CA PHE A 166 -2.47 21.42 -2.51
C PHE A 166 -1.47 21.01 -1.44
N VAL A 167 -0.26 20.64 -1.85
CA VAL A 167 0.84 20.33 -0.92
C VAL A 167 1.62 21.61 -0.70
N ASP A 168 1.49 22.17 0.50
CA ASP A 168 2.09 23.45 0.86
C ASP A 168 3.54 23.26 1.31
N GLU A 169 3.81 22.24 2.13
CA GLU A 169 5.13 22.00 2.71
C GLU A 169 5.40 20.50 2.80
N ILE A 170 6.64 20.11 2.53
CA ILE A 170 7.14 18.76 2.82
C ILE A 170 8.39 18.89 3.68
N ASN A 171 8.34 18.29 4.87
CA ASN A 171 9.47 18.14 5.78
C ASN A 171 10.33 19.41 5.96
N GLY A 172 9.69 20.56 6.18
CA GLY A 172 10.31 21.85 6.45
C GLY A 172 10.56 22.76 5.24
N LEU A 173 10.34 22.27 4.00
CA LEU A 173 10.42 23.10 2.79
C LEU A 173 9.02 23.45 2.28
N ALA A 174 8.66 24.72 2.45
CA ALA A 174 7.36 25.27 2.07
C ALA A 174 7.37 25.85 0.65
N SER A 175 6.22 25.83 0.01
CA SER A 175 5.94 26.62 -1.20
C SER A 175 5.96 28.10 -0.84
N THR A 176 6.38 28.93 -1.79
CA THR A 176 6.36 30.38 -1.61
C THR A 176 4.94 30.94 -1.73
N GLU A 177 4.65 32.04 -1.04
CA GLU A 177 3.33 32.68 -1.08
C GLU A 177 2.92 33.15 -2.48
N ASP A 178 3.92 33.49 -3.32
CA ASP A 178 3.74 33.96 -4.70
C ASP A 178 3.78 32.82 -5.73
N PHE A 179 3.92 31.56 -5.30
CA PHE A 179 4.07 30.38 -6.14
C PHE A 179 5.27 30.42 -7.11
N SER A 180 6.27 31.27 -6.85
CA SER A 180 7.56 31.20 -7.53
C SER A 180 8.32 29.92 -7.18
N GLY A 181 8.05 29.30 -6.03
CA GLY A 181 8.54 27.97 -5.65
C GLY A 181 7.39 27.10 -5.10
N TYR A 182 7.22 25.88 -5.60
CA TYR A 182 6.15 24.99 -5.14
C TYR A 182 6.45 23.50 -5.36
N TRP A 183 5.68 22.64 -4.71
CA TRP A 183 5.75 21.19 -4.89
C TRP A 183 4.94 20.73 -6.10
N SER A 184 5.63 20.19 -7.10
CA SER A 184 5.03 19.65 -8.31
C SER A 184 4.97 18.13 -8.25
N LEU A 185 3.79 17.57 -8.58
CA LEU A 185 3.53 16.14 -8.54
C LEU A 185 3.83 15.49 -9.88
N TYR A 186 4.63 14.43 -9.85
CA TYR A 186 4.97 13.60 -10.99
C TYR A 186 4.54 12.15 -10.75
N THR A 187 4.16 11.48 -11.83
CA THR A 187 3.93 10.03 -11.86
C THR A 187 5.13 9.33 -12.46
N TYR A 188 5.39 8.09 -12.04
CA TYR A 188 6.44 7.26 -12.65
C TYR A 188 5.83 6.08 -13.38
N LYS A 189 6.07 6.02 -14.69
CA LYS A 189 5.56 4.94 -15.55
C LYS A 189 6.58 4.59 -16.63
N ASP A 190 6.75 3.31 -16.90
CA ASP A 190 7.62 2.80 -17.97
C ASP A 190 9.06 3.34 -17.94
N GLY A 191 9.59 3.62 -16.75
CA GLY A 191 10.96 4.11 -16.56
C GLY A 191 11.11 5.63 -16.58
N ALA A 192 10.02 6.38 -16.75
CA ALA A 192 10.06 7.83 -16.90
C ALA A 192 9.15 8.53 -15.90
N TRP A 193 9.59 9.72 -15.47
CA TRP A 193 8.75 10.65 -14.73
C TRP A 193 7.92 11.50 -15.70
N THR A 194 6.67 11.73 -15.39
CA THR A 194 5.78 12.61 -16.16
C THR A 194 5.00 13.50 -15.22
N LEU A 195 4.98 14.80 -15.53
CA LEU A 195 4.21 15.78 -14.77
C LEU A 195 2.74 15.34 -14.72
N SER A 196 2.14 15.40 -13.52
CA SER A 196 0.76 14.99 -13.33
C SER A 196 -0.23 16.08 -13.75
N ASP A 197 -1.22 15.70 -14.56
CA ASP A 197 -2.41 16.52 -14.83
C ASP A 197 -3.47 16.42 -13.71
N LEU A 198 -3.29 15.49 -12.76
CA LEU A 198 -4.18 15.27 -11.63
C LEU A 198 -3.58 15.77 -10.32
N GLY A 199 -4.41 16.37 -9.46
CA GLY A 199 -4.06 16.64 -8.07
C GLY A 199 -4.08 15.38 -7.19
N VAL A 200 -3.46 15.46 -6.02
CA VAL A 200 -3.30 14.32 -5.08
C VAL A 200 -4.63 13.68 -4.67
N SER A 201 -5.73 14.46 -4.61
CA SER A 201 -7.06 13.96 -4.24
C SER A 201 -7.77 13.19 -5.35
N SER A 202 -7.37 13.36 -6.60
CA SER A 202 -7.96 12.66 -7.75
C SER A 202 -7.09 11.52 -8.27
N MET A 203 -5.83 11.47 -7.85
CA MET A 203 -4.89 10.44 -8.26
C MET A 203 -5.06 9.19 -7.40
N LYS A 204 -5.48 8.09 -8.03
CA LYS A 204 -5.63 6.79 -7.36
C LYS A 204 -4.29 6.11 -7.11
N THR A 205 -4.10 5.61 -5.90
CA THR A 205 -2.91 4.88 -5.48
C THR A 205 -2.76 3.56 -6.23
N SER A 206 -3.86 2.86 -6.52
CA SER A 206 -3.86 1.59 -7.26
C SER A 206 -3.27 1.69 -8.68
N GLU A 207 -3.36 2.88 -9.29
CA GLU A 207 -2.88 3.15 -10.64
C GLU A 207 -1.50 3.86 -10.64
N ASN A 208 -1.12 4.43 -9.50
CA ASN A 208 0.10 5.23 -9.32
C ASN A 208 0.90 4.73 -8.11
N PRO A 209 1.49 3.52 -8.18
CA PRO A 209 2.23 2.92 -7.07
C PRO A 209 3.54 3.65 -6.74
N VAL A 210 4.00 4.54 -7.64
CA VAL A 210 5.19 5.36 -7.47
C VAL A 210 4.88 6.77 -7.97
N VAL A 211 5.07 7.76 -7.10
CA VAL A 211 4.92 9.19 -7.41
C VAL A 211 6.12 9.98 -6.87
N GLY A 212 6.25 11.22 -7.31
CA GLY A 212 7.33 12.11 -6.91
C GLY A 212 6.82 13.52 -6.67
N PHE A 213 7.20 14.10 -5.54
CA PHE A 213 7.09 15.53 -5.28
C PHE A 213 8.45 16.15 -5.52
N PHE A 214 8.53 16.96 -6.57
CA PHE A 214 9.72 17.74 -6.89
C PHE A 214 9.43 19.17 -6.54
N TYR A 215 10.31 19.79 -5.76
CA TYR A 215 10.27 21.23 -5.61
C TYR A 215 10.66 21.85 -6.96
N VAL A 216 9.91 22.84 -7.41
CA VAL A 216 10.15 23.50 -8.69
C VAL A 216 10.11 25.01 -8.52
N ILE A 217 10.92 25.69 -9.31
CA ILE A 217 10.90 27.15 -9.42
C ILE A 217 10.19 27.51 -10.72
N ALA A 218 9.23 28.43 -10.66
CA ALA A 218 8.49 28.91 -11.82
C ALA A 218 8.68 30.41 -12.06
N GLU A 219 8.49 30.82 -13.30
CA GLU A 219 8.39 32.25 -13.63
C GLU A 219 7.11 32.85 -13.05
N THR A 220 7.22 34.07 -12.53
CA THR A 220 6.08 34.80 -11.96
C THR A 220 5.20 35.45 -13.03
N GLU A 221 5.74 35.66 -14.23
CA GLU A 221 5.02 36.29 -15.35
C GLU A 221 4.25 35.30 -16.22
N GLU A 222 4.70 34.04 -16.29
CA GLU A 222 3.97 32.93 -16.91
C GLU A 222 3.64 31.87 -15.85
N PRO A 223 2.42 31.89 -15.27
CA PRO A 223 2.07 30.91 -14.25
C PRO A 223 2.25 29.52 -14.84
N TYR A 224 2.97 28.67 -14.10
CA TYR A 224 3.28 27.26 -14.44
C TYR A 224 4.47 27.00 -15.38
N GLY A 225 5.20 28.02 -15.81
CA GLY A 225 6.47 27.85 -16.54
C GLY A 225 7.59 27.39 -15.60
N ILE A 226 7.80 26.08 -15.43
CA ILE A 226 8.87 25.53 -14.59
C ILE A 226 10.24 25.88 -15.20
N ILE A 227 11.05 26.68 -14.50
CA ILE A 227 12.40 27.09 -14.90
C ILE A 227 13.52 26.36 -14.15
N ALA A 228 13.29 25.88 -12.92
CA ALA A 228 14.23 25.01 -12.21
C ALA A 228 13.51 23.89 -11.45
N GLY A 229 14.26 22.85 -11.07
CA GLY A 229 13.71 21.66 -10.40
C GLY A 229 12.97 20.72 -11.35
N GLY A 230 12.41 19.66 -10.77
CA GLY A 230 11.77 18.59 -11.52
C GLY A 230 12.77 17.59 -12.13
N PRO A 231 12.28 16.41 -12.54
CA PRO A 231 13.10 15.27 -12.90
C PRO A 231 14.00 15.47 -14.13
N ASP A 232 13.66 16.44 -14.99
CA ASP A 232 14.46 16.76 -16.18
C ASP A 232 15.68 17.65 -15.87
N LYS A 233 15.71 18.29 -14.69
CA LYS A 233 16.71 19.32 -14.33
C LYS A 233 17.57 18.91 -13.14
N VAL A 234 17.19 17.86 -12.42
CA VAL A 234 17.94 17.31 -11.28
C VAL A 234 18.34 15.87 -11.54
N THR A 235 19.37 15.39 -10.84
CA THR A 235 19.73 13.98 -10.90
C THR A 235 18.78 13.18 -10.01
N VAL A 236 17.89 12.40 -10.64
CA VAL A 236 16.92 11.60 -9.90
C VAL A 236 17.47 10.21 -9.61
N PRO A 237 17.41 9.72 -8.36
CA PRO A 237 17.79 8.34 -8.06
C PRO A 237 16.88 7.35 -8.81
N PRO A 238 17.41 6.20 -9.29
CA PRO A 238 16.58 5.17 -9.89
C PRO A 238 15.52 4.68 -8.90
N VAL A 239 14.26 4.54 -9.34
CA VAL A 239 13.16 4.00 -8.51
C VAL A 239 13.48 2.61 -7.94
N SER A 240 14.24 1.80 -8.69
CA SER A 240 14.72 0.48 -8.24
C SER A 240 15.65 0.55 -7.04
N SER A 241 16.26 1.71 -6.76
CA SER A 241 17.14 1.96 -5.63
C SER A 241 16.42 2.55 -4.41
N ALA A 242 15.10 2.76 -4.49
CA ALA A 242 14.31 3.41 -3.44
C ALA A 242 14.42 2.67 -2.10
N LYS A 243 14.83 3.42 -1.07
CA LYS A 243 14.82 3.01 0.33
C LYS A 243 13.91 3.94 1.11
N VAL A 244 12.72 3.44 1.42
CA VAL A 244 11.69 4.18 2.17
C VAL A 244 12.21 4.47 3.57
N TRP A 245 12.21 5.74 3.94
CA TRP A 245 12.39 6.14 5.32
C TRP A 245 11.18 5.69 6.13
N ASP A 246 11.42 5.04 7.26
CA ASP A 246 10.40 4.41 8.10
C ASP A 246 10.19 5.14 9.44
N GLY A 247 10.81 6.30 9.62
CA GLY A 247 10.70 7.10 10.84
C GLY A 247 11.40 6.53 12.05
N LYS A 248 12.27 5.53 11.87
CA LYS A 248 13.09 5.04 12.97
C LYS A 248 13.94 6.17 13.54
N THR A 249 14.06 6.13 14.86
CA THR A 249 14.93 7.00 15.64
C THR A 249 15.77 6.20 16.62
N ASP A 250 15.97 4.91 16.35
CA ASP A 250 16.76 4.02 17.19
C ASP A 250 18.23 4.44 17.14
N GLY A 251 18.88 4.53 18.30
CA GLY A 251 20.29 4.90 18.37
C GLY A 251 20.54 6.39 18.07
N THR A 252 21.49 6.68 17.19
CA THR A 252 21.85 8.06 16.83
C THR A 252 21.08 8.51 15.60
N VAL A 253 20.42 9.65 15.72
CA VAL A 253 19.74 10.32 14.60
C VAL A 253 20.66 11.38 14.01
N PHE A 254 20.89 11.29 12.69
CA PHE A 254 21.54 12.33 11.92
C PHE A 254 20.48 13.17 11.22
N CYS A 255 20.58 14.49 11.37
CA CYS A 255 19.79 15.45 10.61
C CYS A 255 20.65 15.98 9.46
N ILE A 256 20.12 15.89 8.25
CA ILE A 256 20.68 16.49 7.04
C ILE A 256 19.69 17.57 6.60
N GLN A 257 20.17 18.78 6.38
CA GLN A 257 19.36 19.87 5.87
C GLN A 257 19.95 20.33 4.53
N GLY A 258 19.12 20.31 3.48
CA GLY A 258 19.46 20.88 2.18
C GLY A 258 19.54 22.40 2.23
N ALA A 259 20.21 23.02 1.25
CA ALA A 259 20.28 24.48 1.14
C ALA A 259 18.89 25.11 0.91
N SER A 260 18.00 24.36 0.25
CA SER A 260 16.58 24.63 0.09
C SER A 260 15.83 24.81 1.42
N GLY A 261 16.30 24.17 2.50
CA GLY A 261 15.61 24.06 3.77
C GLY A 261 14.90 22.71 4.00
N LEU A 262 14.92 21.78 3.03
CA LEU A 262 14.39 20.43 3.22
C LEU A 262 15.19 19.67 4.29
N TYR A 263 14.50 19.05 5.24
CA TYR A 263 15.13 18.16 6.20
C TYR A 263 15.04 16.69 5.77
N LEU A 264 16.06 15.93 6.13
CA LEU A 264 16.09 14.47 6.11
C LEU A 264 16.69 13.98 7.43
N TYR A 265 15.99 13.06 8.09
CA TYR A 265 16.47 12.40 9.29
C TYR A 265 16.78 10.94 8.96
N ILE A 266 17.97 10.48 9.35
CA ILE A 266 18.37 9.08 9.19
C ILE A 266 18.92 8.54 10.51
N SER A 267 18.62 7.28 10.81
CA SER A 267 19.18 6.60 11.98
C SER A 267 19.38 5.13 11.72
N ASP A 268 20.45 4.57 12.27
CA ASP A 268 20.65 3.13 12.40
C ASP A 268 21.27 2.82 13.77
N ALA A 269 20.84 1.73 14.39
CA ALA A 269 21.30 1.34 15.72
C ALA A 269 22.71 0.71 15.70
N THR A 270 23.19 0.27 14.55
CA THR A 270 24.49 -0.41 14.36
C THR A 270 25.68 0.55 14.34
N GLY A 271 26.86 0.03 14.68
CA GLY A 271 28.11 0.81 14.76
C GLY A 271 28.56 1.13 16.19
N GLU A 272 29.86 1.01 16.45
CA GLU A 272 30.45 1.24 17.76
C GLU A 272 30.78 2.73 17.99
N ASN A 273 31.03 3.47 16.90
CA ASN A 273 31.36 4.89 16.91
C ASN A 273 30.51 5.70 15.92
N MET A 274 30.63 7.03 15.96
CA MET A 274 29.81 7.94 15.14
C MET A 274 30.02 7.79 13.64
N SER A 275 31.23 7.46 13.18
CA SER A 275 31.50 7.24 11.75
C SER A 275 30.81 5.99 11.26
N GLU A 276 30.90 4.88 12.00
CA GLU A 276 30.20 3.64 11.68
C GLU A 276 28.68 3.79 11.71
N ARG A 277 28.15 4.53 12.70
CA ARG A 277 26.72 4.85 12.78
C ARG A 277 26.24 5.66 11.59
N PHE A 278 27.02 6.65 11.17
CA PHE A 278 26.70 7.45 9.99
C PHE A 278 26.68 6.59 8.73
N LYS A 279 27.70 5.74 8.53
CA LYS A 279 27.78 4.79 7.40
C LYS A 279 26.60 3.81 7.38
N ALA A 280 26.21 3.30 8.54
CA ALA A 280 25.08 2.41 8.66
C ALA A 280 23.77 3.12 8.29
N ALA A 281 23.55 4.32 8.84
CA ALA A 281 22.38 5.12 8.53
C ALA A 281 22.29 5.49 7.04
N THR A 282 23.38 5.95 6.43
CA THR A 282 23.39 6.29 4.99
C THR A 282 23.18 5.06 4.11
N ALA A 283 23.74 3.89 4.47
CA ALA A 283 23.48 2.65 3.77
C ALA A 283 22.03 2.17 3.89
N ALA A 284 21.42 2.31 5.07
CA ALA A 284 20.03 1.89 5.33
C ALA A 284 19.03 2.62 4.42
N TYR A 285 19.22 3.93 4.23
CA TYR A 285 18.32 4.80 3.45
C TYR A 285 18.87 5.21 2.08
N ASN A 286 19.97 4.60 1.63
CA ASN A 286 20.62 4.89 0.34
C ASN A 286 20.93 6.38 0.12
N VAL A 287 21.47 7.02 1.16
CA VAL A 287 21.97 8.40 1.12
C VAL A 287 23.40 8.37 0.55
N PRO A 288 23.65 8.92 -0.65
CA PRO A 288 24.99 8.87 -1.24
C PRO A 288 25.93 9.82 -0.50
N PHE A 289 27.14 9.36 -0.18
CA PHE A 289 28.18 10.22 0.36
C PHE A 289 29.56 9.69 -0.02
N GLU A 290 30.55 10.57 -0.03
CA GLU A 290 31.96 10.21 -0.20
C GLU A 290 32.76 10.66 1.01
N GLU A 291 33.67 9.79 1.48
CA GLU A 291 34.57 10.13 2.57
C GLU A 291 35.77 10.93 2.07
N SER A 292 36.19 11.91 2.87
CA SER A 292 37.44 12.61 2.66
C SER A 292 38.63 11.75 3.09
N LYS A 293 39.81 12.07 2.57
CA LYS A 293 41.07 11.41 2.97
C LYS A 293 41.37 11.53 4.47
N ARG A 294 40.73 12.46 5.18
CA ARG A 294 40.89 12.71 6.62
C ARG A 294 39.77 12.09 7.47
N GLY A 295 38.89 11.27 6.88
CA GLY A 295 37.76 10.65 7.57
C GLY A 295 36.58 11.57 7.82
N GLY A 296 36.50 12.70 7.11
CA GLY A 296 35.32 13.57 7.05
C GLY A 296 34.41 13.21 5.88
N ILE A 297 33.41 14.04 5.61
CA ILE A 297 32.50 13.90 4.45
C ILE A 297 32.95 14.88 3.38
N SER A 298 33.29 14.37 2.19
CA SER A 298 33.66 15.17 1.01
C SER A 298 32.46 15.57 0.19
N THR A 299 31.53 14.64 -0.03
CA THR A 299 30.25 14.91 -0.69
C THR A 299 29.12 14.21 0.05
N LEU A 300 27.93 14.80 0.00
CA LEU A 300 26.68 14.22 0.48
C LEU A 300 25.61 14.52 -0.57
N PHE A 301 24.85 13.53 -1.02
CA PHE A 301 24.01 13.63 -2.22
C PHE A 301 24.79 13.99 -3.50
N GLY A 302 26.11 13.74 -3.53
CA GLY A 302 26.99 14.23 -4.60
C GLY A 302 27.27 15.74 -4.53
N ILE A 303 26.71 16.43 -3.54
CA ILE A 303 26.95 17.84 -3.25
C ILE A 303 28.22 17.92 -2.40
N GLY A 304 29.27 18.51 -2.98
CA GLY A 304 30.58 18.63 -2.35
C GLY A 304 30.92 20.06 -1.93
N THR A 305 31.96 20.18 -1.10
CA THR A 305 32.58 21.48 -0.85
C THR A 305 33.18 22.02 -2.15
N THR A 306 32.92 23.29 -2.46
CA THR A 306 33.68 23.99 -3.50
C THR A 306 35.16 23.99 -3.12
N LYS A 307 36.02 23.66 -4.08
CA LYS A 307 37.48 23.70 -3.87
C LYS A 307 37.86 25.09 -3.38
N LYS A 308 38.64 25.17 -2.31
CA LYS A 308 39.14 26.43 -1.79
C LYS A 308 40.01 27.06 -2.87
N THR A 309 39.68 28.27 -3.31
CA THR A 309 40.53 29.03 -4.24
C THR A 309 41.30 30.12 -3.50
N ASP A 310 42.53 30.40 -3.94
CA ASP A 310 43.26 31.57 -3.48
C ASP A 310 42.64 32.87 -4.05
N SER A 311 43.22 34.02 -3.70
CA SER A 311 42.78 35.34 -4.19
C SER A 311 42.91 35.52 -5.70
N GLU A 312 43.60 34.61 -6.39
CA GLU A 312 43.83 34.59 -7.84
C GLU A 312 42.92 33.57 -8.54
N GLY A 313 42.11 32.82 -7.80
CA GLY A 313 41.19 31.81 -8.33
C GLY A 313 41.81 30.43 -8.52
N ASN A 314 43.05 30.19 -8.08
CA ASN A 314 43.68 28.87 -8.19
C ASN A 314 43.22 27.97 -7.05
N VAL A 315 42.98 26.68 -7.34
CA VAL A 315 42.68 25.68 -6.32
C VAL A 315 43.84 25.58 -5.33
N VAL A 316 43.54 25.76 -4.05
CA VAL A 316 44.49 25.63 -2.95
C VAL A 316 44.82 24.15 -2.78
N ILE A 317 46.11 23.84 -2.75
CA ILE A 317 46.62 22.50 -2.50
C ILE A 317 47.10 22.42 -1.06
N ASP A 318 46.70 21.36 -0.36
CA ASP A 318 47.15 21.05 0.98
C ASP A 318 48.65 20.67 0.92
N PRO A 319 49.53 21.43 1.60
CA PRO A 319 50.97 21.24 1.47
C PRO A 319 51.47 19.92 2.07
N ASP A 320 50.72 19.31 2.99
CA ASP A 320 51.11 18.08 3.68
C ASP A 320 50.67 16.83 2.93
N THR A 321 49.57 16.92 2.17
CA THR A 321 48.95 15.77 1.51
C THR A 321 48.95 15.85 -0.02
N GLY A 322 49.27 17.01 -0.60
CA GLY A 322 49.24 17.25 -2.05
C GLY A 322 47.84 17.15 -2.66
N ALA A 323 46.79 17.17 -1.83
CA ALA A 323 45.41 17.10 -2.27
C ALA A 323 44.83 18.51 -2.46
N GLU A 324 43.88 18.66 -3.37
CA GLU A 324 43.05 19.86 -3.44
C GLU A 324 42.25 20.03 -2.13
N VAL A 325 42.18 21.26 -1.63
CA VAL A 325 41.51 21.65 -0.38
C VAL A 325 40.09 22.10 -0.66
#